data_AF-A0A2A9NMF6-F1
#
_entry.id   AF-A0A2A9NMF6-F1
#
_cell.length_a   1.000
_cell.length_b   1.000
_cell.length_c   1.000
_cell.angle_alpha   90.00
_cell.angle_beta   90.00
_cell.angle_gamma   90.00
#
_symmetry.space_group_name_H-M   'P 1'
#
loop_
_entity.id
_entity.type
_entity.pdbx_description
1 polymer ?
#
loop_
_entity_poly.entity_id
_entity_poly.type
_entity_poly.pdbx_seq_one_letter_code
_entity_poly.pdbx_strand_id
1 'polypeptide(L)'
;MLPFSFLCFLALVVSSIVALATPTSTIRFNPTESEFKARQHNTPGSSLSQLEARQLTNAQRLARGYPLKPPIRRSLSLKKASRSGLNATLNGYLQVSENGQVLGYVSKRFNKQGEYGILTDKPGDYLSVSLESGEAVLGNADISTVNGPLATFPFFGGMTGFTSTSSDLNPGVSNYIVFGGVVQRPPHSTPAAGRNSFTDRTGFPTNIESAIFVIDKSTFKIKCRWVNSDGKTVEPFLGYHGSEWCLQM
;
A
#
# COMPACT_ATOMS: atom_id res chain seq x y z
N MET A 1 23.97 41.98 -77.84
CA MET A 1 23.54 42.38 -76.47
C MET A 1 22.07 42.03 -76.33
N LEU A 2 21.78 40.96 -75.58
CA LEU A 2 20.42 40.46 -75.29
C LEU A 2 20.21 40.58 -73.77
N PRO A 3 19.10 41.13 -73.26
CA PRO A 3 18.89 41.22 -71.82
C PRO A 3 18.26 39.92 -71.29
N PHE A 4 18.86 39.44 -70.19
CA PHE A 4 18.32 38.42 -69.30
C PHE A 4 17.04 38.96 -68.62
N SER A 5 15.94 38.22 -68.68
CA SER A 5 14.74 38.49 -67.89
C SER A 5 14.49 37.29 -66.97
N PHE A 6 14.79 37.47 -65.68
CA PHE A 6 14.49 36.50 -64.62
C PHE A 6 13.10 36.82 -64.05
N LEU A 7 12.11 35.96 -64.32
CA LEU A 7 10.85 35.93 -63.58
C LEU A 7 11.07 35.18 -62.26
N CYS A 8 11.11 35.90 -61.14
CA CYS A 8 11.02 35.30 -59.80
C CYS A 8 9.55 35.14 -59.41
N PHE A 9 9.04 33.91 -59.38
CA PHE A 9 7.76 33.58 -58.74
C PHE A 9 7.97 33.41 -57.23
N LEU A 10 7.45 34.33 -56.43
CA LEU A 10 7.38 34.22 -54.98
C LEU A 10 6.13 33.40 -54.60
N ALA A 11 6.31 32.11 -54.29
CA ALA A 11 5.23 31.26 -53.80
C ALA A 11 5.06 31.45 -52.29
N LEU A 12 3.92 32.02 -51.88
CA LEU A 12 3.56 32.26 -50.48
C LEU A 12 2.79 31.04 -49.97
N VAL A 13 3.47 30.15 -49.22
CA VAL A 13 2.84 28.96 -48.62
C VAL A 13 2.25 29.36 -47.27
N VAL A 14 0.92 29.46 -47.19
CA VAL A 14 0.19 29.66 -45.92
C VAL A 14 -0.07 28.28 -45.30
N SER A 15 0.82 27.83 -44.41
CA SER A 15 0.58 26.65 -43.59
C SER A 15 -0.43 26.97 -42.49
N SER A 16 -1.65 26.44 -42.65
CA SER A 16 -2.67 26.49 -41.59
C SER A 16 -2.33 25.44 -40.53
N ILE A 17 -1.82 25.86 -39.38
CA ILE A 17 -1.63 24.97 -38.23
C ILE A 17 -3.01 24.68 -37.64
N VAL A 18 -3.61 23.54 -38.02
CA VAL A 18 -4.80 23.02 -37.36
C VAL A 18 -4.34 22.39 -36.05
N ALA A 19 -4.50 23.10 -34.93
CA ALA A 19 -4.30 22.53 -33.61
C ALA A 19 -5.43 21.53 -33.33
N LEU A 20 -5.20 20.24 -33.59
CA LEU A 20 -6.08 19.20 -33.08
C LEU A 20 -5.89 19.13 -31.56
N ALA A 21 -6.93 19.51 -30.82
CA ALA A 21 -6.97 19.29 -29.38
C ALA A 21 -6.79 17.80 -29.10
N THR A 22 -5.66 17.42 -28.51
CA THR A 22 -5.42 16.05 -28.08
C THR A 22 -6.32 15.79 -26.87
N PRO A 23 -7.27 14.84 -26.93
CA PRO A 23 -8.13 14.56 -25.78
C PRO A 23 -7.24 14.15 -24.60
N THR A 24 -7.26 14.94 -23.53
CA THR A 24 -6.59 14.59 -22.27
C THR A 24 -7.41 13.52 -21.57
N SER A 25 -7.04 12.26 -21.75
CA SER A 25 -7.58 11.17 -20.93
C SER A 25 -7.09 11.34 -19.50
N THR A 26 -7.97 11.79 -18.61
CA THR A 26 -7.68 11.84 -17.17
C THR A 26 -7.81 10.44 -16.60
N ILE A 27 -6.68 9.75 -16.39
CA ILE A 27 -6.67 8.45 -15.73
C ILE A 27 -7.11 8.65 -14.28
N ARG A 28 -8.16 7.93 -13.86
CA ARG A 28 -8.62 7.89 -12.47
C ARG A 28 -8.13 6.60 -11.82
N PHE A 29 -7.51 6.71 -10.66
CA PHE A 29 -7.04 5.56 -9.88
C PHE A 29 -8.13 5.09 -8.93
N ASN A 30 -8.75 6.01 -8.19
CA ASN A 30 -9.72 5.68 -7.16
C ASN A 30 -11.17 5.95 -7.54
N PRO A 31 -12.11 5.17 -6.97
CA PRO A 31 -13.54 5.41 -7.16
C PRO A 31 -13.96 6.70 -6.47
N THR A 32 -14.97 7.34 -7.05
CA THR A 32 -15.67 8.47 -6.45
C THR A 32 -16.54 8.01 -5.28
N GLU A 33 -16.80 8.88 -4.30
CA GLU A 33 -17.66 8.54 -3.15
C GLU A 33 -19.07 8.10 -3.59
N SER A 34 -19.58 8.62 -4.71
CA SER A 34 -20.86 8.21 -5.30
C SER A 34 -20.87 6.77 -5.81
N GLU A 35 -19.72 6.19 -6.11
CA GLU A 35 -19.59 4.80 -6.59
C GLU A 35 -19.44 3.81 -5.43
N PHE A 36 -19.26 4.29 -4.20
CA PHE A 36 -19.14 3.40 -3.05
C PHE A 36 -20.43 2.60 -2.90
N LYS A 37 -20.31 1.28 -2.85
CA LYS A 37 -21.46 0.42 -2.61
C LYS A 37 -21.87 0.66 -1.16
N ALA A 38 -23.10 1.14 -0.95
CA ALA A 38 -23.67 1.34 0.37
C ALA A 38 -23.57 0.03 1.16
N ARG A 39 -22.52 -0.08 1.97
CA ARG A 39 -22.38 -1.21 2.88
C ARG A 39 -23.42 -0.95 3.95
N GLN A 40 -24.47 -1.78 3.97
CA GLN A 40 -25.28 -1.88 5.16
C GLN A 40 -24.36 -2.41 6.25
N HIS A 41 -23.78 -1.49 7.01
CA HIS A 41 -22.98 -1.74 8.19
C HIS A 41 -23.91 -2.26 9.29
N ASN A 42 -24.55 -3.41 9.05
CA ASN A 42 -25.35 -4.12 10.04
C ASN A 42 -24.46 -5.00 10.94
N THR A 43 -23.16 -4.71 11.01
CA THR A 43 -22.29 -5.27 12.05
C THR A 43 -22.29 -4.28 13.21
N PRO A 44 -22.91 -4.58 14.37
CA PRO A 44 -23.00 -3.70 15.54
C PRO A 44 -21.68 -3.70 16.32
N GLY A 45 -20.58 -3.42 15.63
CA GLY A 45 -19.25 -3.25 16.21
C GLY A 45 -18.68 -1.95 15.69
N SER A 46 -18.81 -0.88 16.49
CA SER A 46 -18.01 0.33 16.36
C SER A 46 -16.57 -0.08 16.03
N SER A 47 -16.08 0.35 14.87
CA SER A 47 -14.76 -0.01 14.37
C SER A 47 -13.72 0.66 15.26
N LEU A 48 -13.21 -0.08 16.24
CA LEU A 48 -12.23 0.43 17.19
C LEU A 48 -10.89 0.60 16.49
N SER A 49 -10.19 1.66 16.87
CA SER A 49 -8.77 1.80 16.56
C SER A 49 -7.98 0.64 17.16
N GLN A 50 -6.79 0.39 16.62
CA GLN A 50 -5.91 -0.64 17.18
C GLN A 50 -5.53 -0.37 18.64
N LEU A 51 -5.35 0.91 18.99
CA LEU A 51 -5.04 1.32 20.36
C LEU A 51 -6.18 0.98 21.32
N GLU A 52 -7.43 1.29 20.96
CA GLU A 52 -8.61 0.96 21.76
C GLU A 52 -8.82 -0.55 21.85
N ALA A 53 -8.68 -1.28 20.73
CA ALA A 53 -8.86 -2.73 20.71
C ALA A 53 -7.83 -3.44 21.60
N ARG A 54 -6.60 -2.90 21.73
CA ARG A 54 -5.56 -3.43 22.63
C ARG A 54 -5.94 -3.33 24.10
N GLN A 55 -6.82 -2.41 24.48
CA GLN A 55 -7.28 -2.27 25.87
C GLN A 55 -8.36 -3.31 26.23
N LEU A 56 -8.99 -3.96 25.24
CA LEU A 56 -10.04 -4.96 25.47
C LEU A 56 -9.51 -6.29 26.02
N THR A 57 -10.33 -6.96 26.83
CA THR A 57 -10.11 -8.36 27.26
C THR A 57 -10.43 -9.36 26.13
N ASN A 58 -9.99 -10.63 26.24
CA ASN A 58 -10.34 -11.66 25.24
C ASN A 58 -11.84 -11.88 25.12
N ALA A 59 -12.60 -11.83 26.22
CA ALA A 59 -14.06 -11.93 26.20
C ALA A 59 -14.69 -10.79 25.39
N GLN A 60 -14.26 -9.54 25.63
CA GLN A 60 -14.75 -8.37 24.89
C GLN A 60 -14.33 -8.39 23.40
N ARG A 61 -13.15 -8.92 23.08
CA ARG A 61 -12.68 -9.07 21.70
C ARG A 61 -13.51 -10.11 20.95
N LEU A 62 -13.75 -11.27 21.57
CA LEU A 62 -14.58 -12.33 21.01
C LEU A 62 -16.01 -11.84 20.74
N ALA A 63 -16.63 -11.17 21.72
CA ALA A 63 -17.99 -10.62 21.59
C ALA A 63 -18.14 -9.60 20.45
N ARG A 64 -17.04 -9.00 19.99
CA ARG A 64 -17.00 -7.98 18.94
C ARG A 64 -16.33 -8.48 17.64
N GLY A 65 -16.01 -9.76 17.53
CA GLY A 65 -15.37 -10.34 16.34
C GLY A 65 -13.94 -9.89 16.08
N TYR A 66 -13.22 -9.38 17.09
CA TYR A 66 -11.80 -9.05 16.99
C TYR A 66 -10.91 -10.30 17.22
N PRO A 67 -9.72 -10.37 16.60
CA PRO A 67 -8.76 -11.45 16.87
C PRO A 67 -8.43 -11.55 18.36
N LEU A 68 -8.33 -12.75 18.94
CA LEU A 68 -8.00 -12.91 20.36
C LEU A 68 -6.56 -12.43 20.67
N LYS A 69 -6.33 -11.94 21.89
CA LYS A 69 -4.96 -11.75 22.39
C LYS A 69 -4.30 -13.11 22.61
N PRO A 70 -3.00 -13.24 22.33
CA PRO A 70 -2.27 -14.46 22.63
C PRO A 70 -2.33 -14.78 24.14
N PRO A 71 -2.37 -16.06 24.53
CA PRO A 71 -2.39 -16.45 25.93
C PRO A 71 -1.09 -16.02 26.63
N ILE A 72 -1.23 -15.26 27.71
CA ILE A 72 -0.09 -14.90 28.58
C ILE A 72 0.26 -16.12 29.42
N ARG A 73 1.32 -16.85 29.05
CA ARG A 73 1.85 -17.94 29.87
C ARG A 73 2.58 -17.36 31.07
N ARG A 74 2.00 -17.47 32.27
CA ARG A 74 2.72 -17.18 33.52
C ARG A 74 3.63 -18.36 33.82
N SER A 75 4.91 -18.26 33.48
CA SER A 75 5.87 -19.30 33.82
C SER A 75 6.20 -19.23 35.32
N LEU A 76 5.78 -20.22 36.09
CA LEU A 76 6.39 -20.53 37.39
C LEU A 76 7.52 -21.54 37.16
N SER A 77 8.66 -21.14 36.60
CA SER A 77 9.89 -21.96 36.66
C SER A 77 11.15 -21.22 36.22
N LEU A 78 12.26 -21.59 36.84
CA LEU A 78 13.59 -20.98 36.81
C LEU A 78 14.24 -21.01 35.41
N LYS A 79 14.90 -19.89 35.08
CA LYS A 79 15.55 -19.62 33.81
C LYS A 79 16.71 -20.59 33.54
N LYS A 80 16.58 -21.43 32.52
CA LYS A 80 17.74 -21.98 31.79
C LYS A 80 17.86 -21.17 30.49
N ALA A 81 18.94 -20.40 30.36
CA ALA A 81 19.18 -19.56 29.20
C ALA A 81 19.53 -20.43 27.98
N SER A 82 18.56 -20.58 27.07
CA SER A 82 18.85 -21.00 25.70
C SER A 82 19.42 -19.79 24.94
N ARG A 83 20.55 -19.97 24.25
CA ARG A 83 21.05 -18.96 23.30
C ARG A 83 20.13 -18.98 22.07
N SER A 84 19.15 -18.08 22.05
CA SER A 84 18.27 -17.83 20.91
C SER A 84 19.00 -17.01 19.84
N GLY A 85 19.01 -17.50 18.60
CA GLY A 85 19.40 -16.71 17.43
C GLY A 85 18.58 -15.42 17.34
N LEU A 86 19.22 -14.36 16.84
CA LEU A 86 18.81 -12.95 16.88
C LEU A 86 17.56 -12.63 16.01
N ASN A 87 16.39 -13.17 16.35
CA ASN A 87 15.12 -12.62 15.87
C ASN A 87 14.71 -11.46 16.80
N ALA A 88 15.05 -10.23 16.42
CA ALA A 88 14.62 -9.03 17.15
C ALA A 88 13.34 -8.46 16.52
N THR A 89 12.39 -8.03 17.36
CA THR A 89 11.27 -7.20 16.92
C THR A 89 11.75 -5.76 16.75
N LEU A 90 11.61 -5.23 15.55
CA LEU A 90 11.88 -3.82 15.24
C LEU A 90 10.58 -3.03 15.32
N ASN A 91 10.62 -1.92 16.04
CA ASN A 91 9.51 -0.97 16.13
C ASN A 91 9.97 0.37 15.56
N GLY A 92 9.09 1.06 14.83
CA GLY A 92 9.44 2.33 14.24
C GLY A 92 8.29 2.99 13.48
N TYR A 93 8.66 3.87 12.55
CA TYR A 93 7.76 4.58 11.64
C TYR A 93 8.22 4.34 10.20
N LEU A 94 7.27 4.38 9.26
CA LEU A 94 7.58 4.26 7.84
C LEU A 94 7.86 5.64 7.26
N GLN A 95 9.11 5.87 6.86
CA GLN A 95 9.53 7.09 6.17
C GLN A 95 9.53 6.86 4.66
N VAL A 96 9.01 7.80 3.89
CA VAL A 96 9.06 7.81 2.44
C VAL A 96 10.08 8.84 1.99
N SER A 97 10.98 8.44 1.09
CA SER A 97 12.03 9.29 0.55
C SER A 97 12.28 9.00 -0.91
N GLU A 98 12.59 10.04 -1.67
CA GLU A 98 12.96 9.96 -3.09
C GLU A 98 14.35 10.58 -3.26
N ASN A 99 15.29 9.84 -3.86
CA ASN A 99 16.67 10.29 -4.09
C ASN A 99 17.38 10.86 -2.83
N GLY A 100 17.05 10.31 -1.66
CA GLY A 100 17.59 10.74 -0.36
C GLY A 100 16.85 11.92 0.29
N GLN A 101 15.95 12.59 -0.44
CA GLN A 101 15.07 13.61 0.13
C GLN A 101 13.88 12.96 0.83
N VAL A 102 13.65 13.31 2.09
CA VAL A 102 12.48 12.85 2.85
C VAL A 102 11.24 13.57 2.33
N LEU A 103 10.25 12.79 1.89
CA LEU A 103 8.95 13.29 1.45
C LEU A 103 7.95 13.35 2.60
N GLY A 104 8.13 12.49 3.62
CA GLY A 104 7.32 12.48 4.84
C GLY A 104 7.27 11.08 5.45
N TYR A 105 6.32 10.89 6.36
CA TYR A 105 6.04 9.62 7.01
C TYR A 105 4.63 9.13 6.67
N VAL A 106 4.44 7.81 6.58
CA VAL A 106 3.11 7.24 6.38
C VAL A 106 2.20 7.62 7.55
N SER A 107 1.04 8.19 7.24
CA SER A 107 0.07 8.59 8.26
C SER A 107 -0.60 7.37 8.91
N LYS A 108 -0.89 7.48 10.21
CA LYS A 108 -1.70 6.49 10.93
C LYS A 108 -3.18 6.47 10.51
N ARG A 109 -3.61 7.34 9.59
CA ARG A 109 -4.99 7.49 9.11
C ARG A 109 -5.12 6.94 7.69
N PHE A 110 -6.28 6.39 7.38
CA PHE A 110 -6.65 6.11 5.99
C PHE A 110 -7.10 7.38 5.28
N ASN A 111 -6.94 7.40 3.95
CA ASN A 111 -7.70 8.30 3.09
C ASN A 111 -9.19 7.91 3.06
N LYS A 112 -9.97 8.59 2.23
CA LYS A 112 -11.42 8.36 2.11
C LYS A 112 -11.77 6.97 1.57
N GLN A 113 -10.84 6.34 0.86
CA GLN A 113 -10.95 5.04 0.22
C GLN A 113 -10.48 3.90 1.13
N GLY A 114 -9.84 4.18 2.27
CA GLY A 114 -9.33 3.14 3.17
C GLY A 114 -7.84 2.81 2.96
N GLU A 115 -7.08 3.66 2.29
CA GLU A 115 -5.67 3.40 1.95
C GLU A 115 -4.72 4.24 2.81
N TYR A 116 -3.49 3.74 2.98
CA TYR A 116 -2.36 4.47 3.57
C TYR A 116 -1.67 5.36 2.52
N GLY A 117 -2.42 6.23 1.86
CA GLY A 117 -1.91 7.14 0.82
C GLY A 117 -1.38 8.50 1.33
N ILE A 118 -1.64 8.83 2.60
CA ILE A 118 -1.35 10.18 3.14
C ILE A 118 0.02 10.19 3.81
N LEU A 119 0.92 11.04 3.31
CA LEU A 119 2.12 11.40 4.06
C LEU A 119 1.84 12.53 5.04
N THR A 120 2.61 12.55 6.12
CA THR A 120 2.57 13.61 7.11
C THR A 120 3.98 13.85 7.66
N ASP A 121 4.23 15.09 8.05
CA ASP A 121 5.41 15.58 8.77
C ASP A 121 5.12 15.82 10.26
N LYS A 122 3.88 15.57 10.71
CA LYS A 122 3.44 15.76 12.09
C LYS A 122 3.67 14.48 12.91
N PRO A 123 4.60 14.47 13.89
CA PRO A 123 4.97 13.25 14.61
C PRO A 123 3.83 12.51 15.30
N GLY A 124 2.81 13.24 15.79
CA GLY A 124 1.64 12.64 16.41
C GLY A 124 0.73 11.85 15.46
N ASP A 125 0.89 12.02 14.14
CA ASP A 125 0.11 11.36 13.11
C ASP A 125 0.91 10.27 12.36
N TYR A 126 2.14 9.95 12.77
CA TYR A 126 2.94 8.87 12.17
C TYR A 126 2.34 7.49 12.45
N LEU A 127 2.33 6.62 11.45
CA LEU A 127 2.00 5.20 11.59
C LEU A 127 3.16 4.48 12.30
N SER A 128 2.90 4.05 13.53
CA SER A 128 3.80 3.17 14.27
C SER A 128 3.62 1.74 13.80
N VAL A 129 4.73 1.08 13.53
CA VAL A 129 4.78 -0.30 13.02
C VAL A 129 5.73 -1.17 13.83
N SER A 130 5.51 -2.48 13.74
CA SER A 130 6.32 -3.53 14.33
C SER A 130 6.55 -4.62 13.29
N LEU A 131 7.77 -5.13 13.21
CA LEU A 131 8.13 -6.20 12.28
C LEU A 131 9.22 -7.11 12.88
N GLU A 132 9.30 -8.34 12.41
CA GLU A 132 10.31 -9.30 12.87
C GLU A 132 11.54 -9.28 11.94
N SER A 133 12.68 -8.83 12.46
CA SER A 133 13.90 -8.61 11.65
C SER A 133 14.52 -9.88 11.07
N GLY A 134 14.22 -11.06 11.64
CA GLY A 134 14.60 -12.36 11.08
C GLY A 134 13.91 -12.61 9.76
N GLU A 135 12.59 -12.57 9.76
CA GLU A 135 11.73 -12.76 8.59
C GLU A 135 11.92 -11.65 7.55
N ALA A 136 12.12 -10.40 8.00
CA ALA A 136 12.21 -9.26 7.11
C ALA A 136 13.40 -9.31 6.13
N VAL A 137 14.50 -9.95 6.54
CA VAL A 137 15.66 -10.14 5.65
C VAL A 137 15.43 -11.23 4.63
N LEU A 138 14.61 -12.22 4.97
CA LEU A 138 14.19 -13.27 4.04
C LEU A 138 13.09 -12.78 3.10
N GLY A 139 12.60 -11.55 3.29
CA GLY A 139 11.47 -10.99 2.58
C GLY A 139 10.11 -11.48 3.09
N ASN A 140 10.07 -12.19 4.22
CA ASN A 140 8.88 -12.86 4.73
C ASN A 140 8.14 -12.07 5.79
N ALA A 141 8.55 -10.82 6.03
CA ALA A 141 7.95 -10.04 7.09
C ALA A 141 6.62 -9.42 6.67
N ASP A 142 5.63 -9.68 7.51
CA ASP A 142 4.50 -8.78 7.67
C ASP A 142 4.92 -7.55 8.47
N ILE A 143 4.46 -6.38 8.05
CA ILE A 143 4.56 -5.15 8.85
C ILE A 143 3.26 -5.01 9.65
N SER A 144 3.34 -5.30 10.95
CA SER A 144 2.21 -5.11 11.87
C SER A 144 2.05 -3.63 12.19
N THR A 145 0.84 -3.11 12.05
CA THR A 145 0.50 -1.75 12.49
C THR A 145 0.21 -1.74 13.99
N VAL A 146 0.66 -0.69 14.66
CA VAL A 146 0.59 -0.57 16.13
C VAL A 146 -0.52 0.39 16.55
N ASN A 147 -0.66 1.48 15.80
CA ASN A 147 -1.63 2.55 16.02
C ASN A 147 -2.51 2.78 14.77
N GLY A 148 -2.71 1.75 13.95
CA GLY A 148 -3.52 1.84 12.73
C GLY A 148 -5.01 2.10 13.01
N PRO A 149 -5.76 2.59 12.01
CA PRO A 149 -7.15 3.04 12.18
C PRO A 149 -8.11 1.93 12.58
N LEU A 150 -7.85 0.69 12.14
CA LEU A 150 -8.77 -0.43 12.27
C LEU A 150 -8.07 -1.66 12.83
N ALA A 151 -8.58 -2.17 13.95
CA ALA A 151 -8.04 -3.38 14.58
C ALA A 151 -8.33 -4.67 13.81
N THR A 152 -9.31 -4.66 12.90
CA THR A 152 -9.64 -5.78 12.02
C THR A 152 -8.62 -6.00 10.90
N PHE A 153 -7.81 -4.98 10.59
CA PHE A 153 -6.81 -5.02 9.51
C PHE A 153 -5.44 -4.66 10.08
N PRO A 154 -4.81 -5.58 10.84
CA PRO A 154 -3.65 -5.26 11.66
C PRO A 154 -2.34 -5.14 10.88
N PHE A 155 -2.31 -5.47 9.59
CA PHE A 155 -1.08 -5.44 8.80
C PHE A 155 -1.12 -4.31 7.78
N PHE A 156 0.01 -3.62 7.62
CA PHE A 156 0.28 -2.75 6.48
C PHE A 156 0.63 -3.67 5.31
N GLY A 157 -0.12 -3.62 4.22
CA GLY A 157 0.06 -4.52 3.08
C GLY A 157 -0.48 -3.95 1.78
N GLY A 158 -0.30 -4.69 0.70
CA GLY A 158 -0.69 -4.31 -0.65
C GLY A 158 -2.09 -4.81 -1.01
N MET A 159 -2.81 -3.99 -1.75
CA MET A 159 -4.14 -4.28 -2.30
C MET A 159 -4.13 -3.95 -3.79
N THR A 160 -4.67 -4.83 -4.65
CA THR A 160 -4.77 -4.54 -6.09
C THR A 160 -5.60 -3.27 -6.30
N GLY A 161 -5.09 -2.37 -7.13
CA GLY A 161 -5.69 -1.07 -7.40
C GLY A 161 -7.06 -1.18 -8.05
N PHE A 162 -7.94 -0.23 -7.78
CA PHE A 162 -9.35 -0.25 -8.21
C PHE A 162 -9.51 -0.39 -9.73
N THR A 163 -8.68 0.32 -10.50
CA THR A 163 -8.71 0.28 -11.97
C THR A 163 -7.79 -0.78 -12.59
N SER A 164 -7.13 -1.60 -11.77
CA SER A 164 -6.32 -2.72 -12.27
C SER A 164 -7.24 -3.85 -12.74
N THR A 165 -6.93 -4.44 -13.89
CA THR A 165 -7.71 -5.54 -14.47
C THR A 165 -7.24 -6.91 -14.00
N SER A 166 -6.03 -6.99 -13.45
CA SER A 166 -5.50 -8.16 -12.74
C SER A 166 -4.59 -7.74 -11.59
N SER A 167 -4.17 -8.71 -10.78
CA SER A 167 -3.18 -8.51 -9.72
C SER A 167 -1.74 -8.63 -10.22
N ASP A 168 -1.51 -8.84 -11.52
CA ASP A 168 -0.16 -9.05 -12.04
C ASP A 168 0.48 -7.72 -12.39
N LEU A 169 1.69 -7.49 -11.88
CA LEU A 169 2.51 -6.35 -12.25
C LEU A 169 3.51 -6.81 -13.32
N ASN A 170 3.29 -6.39 -14.56
CA ASN A 170 4.14 -6.70 -15.70
C ASN A 170 4.54 -5.40 -16.42
N PRO A 171 5.70 -5.35 -17.10
CA PRO A 171 6.04 -4.22 -17.95
C PRO A 171 4.95 -3.96 -19.01
N GLY A 172 4.56 -2.70 -19.17
CA GLY A 172 3.58 -2.28 -20.19
C GLY A 172 2.11 -2.51 -19.83
N VAL A 173 1.78 -3.04 -18.65
CA VAL A 173 0.39 -3.06 -18.15
C VAL A 173 0.17 -1.92 -17.16
N SER A 174 -1.07 -1.43 -17.09
CA SER A 174 -1.45 -0.32 -16.19
C SER A 174 -1.93 -0.79 -14.81
N ASN A 175 -1.59 -2.02 -14.41
CA ASN A 175 -1.93 -2.53 -13.08
C ASN A 175 -1.04 -1.89 -12.02
N TYR A 176 -1.58 -1.69 -10.83
CA TYR A 176 -0.87 -1.12 -9.70
C TYR A 176 -1.42 -1.67 -8.38
N ILE A 177 -0.63 -1.56 -7.32
CA ILE A 177 -1.02 -1.93 -5.96
C ILE A 177 -1.06 -0.69 -5.10
N VAL A 178 -2.06 -0.54 -4.24
CA VAL A 178 -2.12 0.52 -3.22
C VAL A 178 -1.88 -0.08 -1.84
N PHE A 179 -1.37 0.72 -0.90
CA PHE A 179 -1.17 0.25 0.47
C PHE A 179 -2.42 0.49 1.32
N GLY A 180 -2.77 -0.49 2.14
CA GLY A 180 -3.86 -0.38 3.10
C GLY A 180 -3.68 -1.29 4.30
N GLY A 181 -4.66 -1.25 5.20
CA GLY A 181 -4.81 -2.27 6.22
C GLY A 181 -5.33 -3.56 5.60
N VAL A 182 -4.64 -4.67 5.84
CA VAL A 182 -5.03 -6.02 5.36
C VAL A 182 -5.04 -7.05 6.49
N VAL A 183 -5.67 -8.20 6.24
CA VAL A 183 -5.45 -9.42 7.04
C VAL A 183 -4.19 -10.15 6.57
N GLN A 184 -3.63 -11.02 7.41
CA GLN A 184 -2.41 -11.76 7.09
C GLN A 184 -2.62 -12.70 5.89
N ARG A 185 -1.60 -12.80 5.05
CA ARG A 185 -1.44 -13.80 3.99
C ARG A 185 -0.12 -14.54 4.19
N PRO A 186 -0.04 -15.83 3.80
CA PRO A 186 1.23 -16.55 3.88
C PRO A 186 2.33 -15.83 3.05
N PRO A 187 3.58 -15.77 3.53
CA PRO A 187 4.70 -15.29 2.73
C PRO A 187 4.82 -16.04 1.40
N HIS A 188 5.22 -15.32 0.35
CA HIS A 188 5.32 -15.82 -1.03
C HIS A 188 4.02 -16.34 -1.67
N SER A 189 2.86 -16.15 -1.05
CA SER A 189 1.59 -16.52 -1.69
C SER A 189 1.23 -15.54 -2.79
N THR A 190 0.60 -16.01 -3.85
CA THR A 190 0.00 -15.11 -4.84
C THR A 190 -1.14 -14.28 -4.21
N PRO A 191 -1.45 -13.10 -4.78
CA PRO A 191 -2.56 -12.26 -4.38
C PRO A 191 -3.85 -13.05 -4.44
N ALA A 192 -4.64 -12.94 -3.38
CA ALA A 192 -5.94 -13.56 -3.32
C ALA A 192 -6.94 -12.66 -2.64
N ALA A 193 -8.23 -12.92 -2.92
CA ALA A 193 -9.32 -12.21 -2.28
C ALA A 193 -9.19 -12.32 -0.75
N GLY A 194 -9.29 -11.18 -0.07
CA GLY A 194 -9.15 -11.13 1.37
C GLY A 194 -9.75 -9.86 1.96
N ARG A 195 -10.06 -9.89 3.25
CA ARG A 195 -10.62 -8.73 3.94
C ARG A 195 -9.56 -7.64 4.08
N ASN A 196 -9.93 -6.42 3.73
CA ASN A 196 -9.04 -5.28 3.76
C ASN A 196 -9.82 -3.97 3.93
N SER A 197 -9.10 -2.93 4.32
CA SER A 197 -9.61 -1.59 4.58
C SER A 197 -10.27 -0.92 3.36
N PHE A 198 -9.75 -1.12 2.14
CA PHE A 198 -10.37 -0.57 0.94
C PHE A 198 -11.73 -1.21 0.66
N THR A 199 -11.81 -2.54 0.60
CA THR A 199 -13.07 -3.27 0.42
C THR A 199 -14.05 -2.99 1.55
N ASP A 200 -13.56 -2.81 2.78
CA ASP A 200 -14.38 -2.45 3.93
C ASP A 200 -15.05 -1.09 3.74
N ARG A 201 -14.29 -0.12 3.20
CA ARG A 201 -14.71 1.26 3.00
C ARG A 201 -15.57 1.47 1.75
N THR A 202 -15.20 0.88 0.62
CA THR A 202 -15.80 1.14 -0.69
C THR A 202 -16.79 0.07 -1.14
N GLY A 203 -16.71 -1.13 -0.55
CA GLY A 203 -17.49 -2.30 -0.95
C GLY A 203 -16.98 -3.00 -2.22
N PHE A 204 -15.87 -2.55 -2.82
CA PHE A 204 -15.25 -3.21 -3.95
C PHE A 204 -14.24 -4.27 -3.48
N PRO A 205 -14.43 -5.56 -3.83
CA PRO A 205 -13.48 -6.60 -3.46
C PRO A 205 -12.15 -6.39 -4.19
N THR A 206 -11.05 -6.62 -3.49
CA THR A 206 -9.70 -6.60 -4.07
C THR A 206 -8.85 -7.74 -3.51
N ASN A 207 -7.85 -8.15 -4.28
CA ASN A 207 -6.85 -9.12 -3.85
C ASN A 207 -5.79 -8.43 -2.99
N ILE A 208 -5.26 -9.17 -2.02
CA ILE A 208 -4.30 -8.64 -1.04
C ILE A 208 -3.08 -9.53 -0.86
N GLU A 209 -2.00 -8.90 -0.42
CA GLU A 209 -0.83 -9.54 0.18
C GLU A 209 -0.34 -8.72 1.39
N SER A 210 0.17 -9.38 2.43
CA SER A 210 0.69 -8.71 3.63
C SER A 210 2.22 -8.83 3.77
N ALA A 211 2.79 -9.96 3.36
CA ALA A 211 4.21 -10.28 3.49
C ALA A 211 5.03 -9.87 2.24
N ILE A 212 4.90 -8.59 1.88
CA ILE A 212 5.47 -8.01 0.64
C ILE A 212 6.73 -7.16 0.90
N PHE A 213 7.26 -7.16 2.12
CA PHE A 213 8.36 -6.27 2.50
C PHE A 213 9.67 -7.01 2.71
N VAL A 214 10.74 -6.44 2.16
CA VAL A 214 12.12 -6.88 2.35
C VAL A 214 12.89 -5.75 3.01
N ILE A 215 13.66 -6.06 4.05
CA ILE A 215 14.47 -5.05 4.75
C ILE A 215 15.95 -5.33 4.56
N ASP A 216 16.66 -4.29 4.11
CA ASP A 216 18.11 -4.27 4.19
C ASP A 216 18.54 -3.99 5.64
N LYS A 217 19.14 -4.99 6.30
CA LYS A 217 19.61 -4.88 7.70
C LYS A 217 20.67 -3.80 7.91
N SER A 218 21.42 -3.42 6.89
CA SER A 218 22.52 -2.45 7.00
C SER A 218 22.02 -1.01 6.91
N THR A 219 21.02 -0.76 6.06
CA THR A 219 20.50 0.58 5.78
C THR A 219 19.11 0.83 6.35
N PHE A 220 18.43 -0.20 6.84
CA PHE A 220 17.01 -0.21 7.24
C PHE A 220 16.06 0.28 6.14
N LYS A 221 16.50 0.24 4.88
CA LYS A 221 15.63 0.53 3.74
C LYS A 221 14.67 -0.63 3.52
N ILE A 222 13.42 -0.28 3.30
CA ILE A 222 12.34 -1.23 2.99
C ILE A 222 12.15 -1.24 1.48
N LYS A 223 12.18 -2.42 0.89
CA LYS A 223 11.79 -2.68 -0.49
C LYS A 223 10.49 -3.46 -0.50
N CYS A 224 9.71 -3.27 -1.56
CA CYS A 224 8.52 -4.07 -1.80
C CYS A 224 8.84 -5.18 -2.80
N ARG A 225 8.16 -6.31 -2.65
CA ARG A 225 8.11 -7.41 -3.61
C ARG A 225 6.66 -7.78 -3.83
N TRP A 226 6.33 -8.28 -5.01
CA TRP A 226 4.97 -8.71 -5.32
C TRP A 226 5.02 -10.06 -6.04
N VAL A 227 4.11 -10.99 -5.73
CA VAL A 227 4.09 -12.29 -6.38
C VAL A 227 2.99 -12.30 -7.43
N ASN A 228 3.33 -12.34 -8.72
CA ASN A 228 2.31 -12.43 -9.76
C ASN A 228 1.55 -13.77 -9.67
N SER A 229 0.41 -13.86 -10.35
CA SER A 229 -0.46 -15.04 -10.38
C SER A 229 0.24 -16.29 -10.94
N ASP A 230 1.32 -16.13 -11.70
CA ASP A 230 2.19 -17.21 -12.18
C ASP A 230 3.24 -17.67 -11.15
N GLY A 231 3.22 -17.09 -9.94
CA GLY A 231 4.14 -17.39 -8.84
C GLY A 231 5.48 -16.66 -8.96
N LYS A 232 5.73 -15.87 -10.00
CA LYS A 232 6.98 -15.11 -10.13
C LYS A 232 6.95 -13.88 -9.26
N THR A 233 8.04 -13.66 -8.54
CA THR A 233 8.24 -12.44 -7.75
C THR A 233 8.78 -11.33 -8.64
N VAL A 234 8.18 -10.14 -8.52
CA VAL A 234 8.65 -8.90 -9.15
C VAL A 234 8.99 -7.86 -8.09
N GLU A 235 9.91 -6.96 -8.41
CA GLU A 235 10.29 -5.82 -7.55
C GLU A 235 9.71 -4.54 -8.18
N PRO A 236 8.53 -4.08 -7.71
CA PRO A 236 7.90 -2.89 -8.27
C PRO A 236 8.55 -1.61 -7.74
N PHE A 237 8.38 -0.52 -8.48
CA PHE A 237 8.71 0.83 -8.06
C PHE A 237 7.55 1.45 -7.28
N LEU A 238 7.89 2.29 -6.31
CA LEU A 238 6.93 3.11 -5.59
C LEU A 238 6.65 4.38 -6.40
N GLY A 239 5.42 4.53 -6.88
CA GLY A 239 4.92 5.71 -7.57
C GLY A 239 4.03 6.58 -6.68
N TYR A 240 4.05 7.90 -6.92
CA TYR A 240 3.13 8.85 -6.32
C TYR A 240 2.28 9.49 -7.41
N HIS A 241 0.96 9.40 -7.28
CA HIS A 241 0.03 10.02 -8.22
C HIS A 241 -1.09 10.74 -7.48
N GLY A 242 -1.25 12.05 -7.75
CA GLY A 242 -2.45 12.80 -7.35
C GLY A 242 -2.78 12.82 -5.85
N SER A 243 -1.80 12.54 -4.96
CA SER A 243 -1.89 12.34 -3.49
C SER A 243 -1.92 10.91 -2.96
N GLU A 244 -1.71 9.91 -3.82
CA GLU A 244 -1.76 8.49 -3.46
C GLU A 244 -0.45 7.77 -3.82
N TRP A 245 -0.05 6.81 -2.98
CA TRP A 245 1.13 5.97 -3.21
C TRP A 245 0.71 4.62 -3.75
N CYS A 246 1.35 4.20 -4.83
CA CYS A 246 1.10 2.91 -5.46
C CYS A 246 2.39 2.21 -5.87
N LEU A 247 2.34 0.89 -6.03
CA LEU A 247 3.41 0.10 -6.63
C LEU A 247 3.09 -0.18 -8.10
N GLN A 248 4.06 0.03 -8.98
CA GLN A 248 3.97 -0.16 -10.44
C GLN A 248 5.28 -0.77 -10.98
N MET A 249 5.25 -1.33 -12.20
CA MET A 249 6.43 -1.85 -12.92
C MET A 249 6.95 -0.86 -13.94
#